data_AF-A0AAD5ACE9-F1
#
_entry.id   AF-A0AAD5ACE9-F1
#
_cell.length_a   1.000
_cell.length_b   1.000
_cell.length_c   1.000
_cell.angle_alpha   90.00
_cell.angle_beta   90.00
_cell.angle_gamma   90.00
#
_symmetry.space_group_name_H-M   'P 1'
#
loop_
_entity.id
_entity.type
_entity.pdbx_description
1 polymer ?
#
loop_
_entity_poly.entity_id
_entity_poly.type
_entity_poly.pdbx_seq_one_letter_code
_entity_poly.pdbx_strand_id
1 'polypeptide(L)'
;MEPAWHVWGWLQHPSARSLRMAVRDLMHRVFLCDLSVFDAYMPVQYNVSHLFMWSHSRALCSPPTCASELAKNTTLSVSMCEKHCSLATMERAEKACHTYSHVVLKEVRFFELESLYPLLRDPSVDLRILHLVRDPRAVFRSREQAVMALEKDTSIVLDGNTDKSKTPQRIIQEI
;
A
#
# COMPACT_ATOMS: atom_id res chain seq x y z
N MET A 1 0.99 -2.27 5.78
CA MET A 1 1.25 -1.10 4.93
C MET A 1 0.83 -1.41 3.50
N GLU A 2 0.18 -0.47 2.83
CA GLU A 2 -0.14 -0.54 1.40
C GLU A 2 0.32 0.75 0.70
N PRO A 3 1.55 0.77 0.16
CA PRO A 3 2.09 1.95 -0.51
C PRO A 3 1.27 2.50 -1.68
N ALA A 4 0.69 1.66 -2.54
CA ALA A 4 -0.03 2.14 -3.73
C ALA A 4 -1.26 2.98 -3.39
N TRP A 5 -1.79 2.86 -2.16
CA TRP A 5 -2.83 3.73 -1.63
C TRP A 5 -2.45 5.22 -1.77
N HIS A 6 -1.18 5.57 -1.58
CA HIS A 6 -0.71 6.96 -1.69
C HIS A 6 -0.72 7.47 -3.13
N VAL A 7 -0.37 6.63 -4.10
CA VAL A 7 -0.44 6.99 -5.52
C VAL A 7 -1.88 7.24 -5.95
N TRP A 8 -2.78 6.32 -5.60
CA TRP A 8 -4.22 6.44 -5.86
C TRP A 8 -4.84 7.60 -5.07
N GLY A 9 -4.30 7.88 -3.89
CA GLY A 9 -4.65 8.97 -2.99
C GLY A 9 -4.29 10.36 -3.55
N TRP A 10 -3.12 10.46 -4.16
CA TRP A 10 -2.49 11.74 -4.52
C TRP A 10 -2.84 12.23 -5.92
N LEU A 11 -2.88 11.34 -6.92
CA LEU A 11 -3.15 11.73 -8.30
C LEU A 11 -4.62 12.15 -8.46
N GLN A 12 -4.87 13.37 -8.95
CA GLN A 12 -6.22 13.96 -9.03
C GLN A 12 -7.03 13.47 -10.24
N HIS A 13 -6.38 13.13 -11.36
CA HIS A 13 -7.00 12.53 -12.55
C HIS A 13 -6.07 11.50 -13.19
N PRO A 14 -5.80 10.41 -12.47
CA PRO A 14 -4.87 9.43 -12.99
C PRO A 14 -5.50 8.66 -14.17
N SER A 15 -4.79 8.63 -15.29
CA SER A 15 -5.02 7.57 -16.30
C SER A 15 -4.50 6.24 -15.77
N ALA A 16 -5.05 5.12 -16.27
CA ALA A 16 -4.52 3.79 -15.99
C ALA A 16 -3.00 3.72 -16.25
N ARG A 17 -2.53 4.28 -17.37
CA ARG A 17 -1.10 4.35 -17.71
C ARG A 17 -0.27 5.07 -16.64
N SER A 18 -0.71 6.23 -16.16
CA SER A 18 0.01 6.97 -15.12
C SER A 18 0.04 6.22 -13.80
N LEU A 19 -1.05 5.55 -13.39
CA LEU A 19 -1.07 4.76 -12.16
C LEU A 19 -0.11 3.57 -12.24
N ARG A 20 -0.10 2.86 -13.37
CA ARG A 20 0.79 1.71 -13.58
C ARG A 20 2.26 2.08 -13.40
N MET A 21 2.70 3.17 -14.06
CA MET A 21 4.08 3.64 -13.94
C MET A 21 4.39 4.09 -12.52
N ALA A 22 3.54 4.93 -11.93
CA ALA A 22 3.76 5.48 -10.60
C ALA A 22 3.78 4.40 -9.51
N VAL A 23 2.84 3.46 -9.53
CA VAL A 23 2.79 2.34 -8.57
C VAL A 23 3.99 1.41 -8.73
N ARG A 24 4.37 1.08 -9.97
CA ARG A 24 5.56 0.25 -10.25
C ARG A 24 6.82 0.90 -9.70
N ASP A 25 7.03 2.18 -10.00
CA ASP A 25 8.23 2.90 -9.59
C ASP A 25 8.26 3.08 -8.06
N LEU A 26 7.10 3.33 -7.44
CA LEU A 26 6.95 3.32 -5.99
C LEU A 26 7.35 1.96 -5.39
N MET A 27 6.82 0.86 -5.92
CA MET A 27 7.12 -0.49 -5.41
C MET A 27 8.58 -0.82 -5.52
N HIS A 28 9.19 -0.54 -6.67
CA HIS A 28 10.60 -0.79 -6.92
C HIS A 28 11.48 -0.18 -5.82
N ARG A 29 11.25 1.11 -5.53
CA ARG A 29 11.98 1.86 -4.51
C ARG A 29 11.72 1.31 -3.10
N VAL A 30 10.48 1.01 -2.76
CA VAL A 30 10.14 0.44 -1.45
C VAL A 30 10.76 -0.95 -1.25
N PHE A 31 10.82 -1.80 -2.28
CA PHE A 31 11.52 -3.09 -2.20
C PHE A 31 13.02 -2.94 -1.96
N LEU A 32 13.61 -1.84 -2.44
CA LEU A 32 15.00 -1.47 -2.17
C LEU A 32 15.19 -0.69 -0.86
N CYS A 33 14.15 -0.62 -0.03
CA CYS A 33 14.12 0.15 1.22
C CYS A 33 14.36 1.67 1.05
N ASP A 34 14.11 2.21 -0.15
CA ASP A 34 14.12 3.65 -0.42
C ASP A 34 12.70 4.18 -0.25
N LEU A 35 12.41 4.80 0.89
CA LEU A 35 11.10 5.38 1.23
C LEU A 35 11.02 6.87 0.86
N SER A 36 12.10 7.50 0.40
CA SER A 36 12.08 8.88 -0.12
C SER A 36 11.13 9.04 -1.31
N VAL A 37 10.88 7.96 -2.05
CA VAL A 37 9.89 7.89 -3.13
C VAL A 37 8.48 8.36 -2.73
N PHE A 38 8.13 8.31 -1.44
CA PHE A 38 6.86 8.82 -0.95
C PHE A 38 6.77 10.35 -0.99
N ASP A 39 7.88 11.09 -1.10
CA ASP A 39 7.88 12.55 -1.29
C ASP A 39 7.03 12.99 -2.49
N ALA A 40 6.92 12.15 -3.52
CA ALA A 40 6.11 12.43 -4.70
C ALA A 40 4.59 12.28 -4.47
N TYR A 41 4.17 11.60 -3.40
CA TYR A 41 2.78 11.18 -3.17
C TYR A 41 2.27 11.52 -1.76
N MET A 42 3.03 12.31 -0.99
CA MET A 42 2.71 12.68 0.39
C MET A 42 2.91 14.19 0.62
N PRO A 43 2.25 14.79 1.63
CA PRO A 43 2.52 16.15 2.04
C PRO A 43 3.97 16.32 2.51
N VAL A 44 4.53 17.53 2.42
CA VAL A 44 5.95 17.86 2.70
C VAL A 44 6.42 17.43 4.09
N GLN A 45 5.54 17.44 5.09
CA GLN A 45 5.84 16.98 6.44
C GLN A 45 5.05 15.73 6.74
N TYR A 46 5.74 14.60 6.77
CA TYR A 46 5.16 13.30 7.00
C TYR A 46 6.10 12.44 7.85
N ASN A 47 5.50 11.44 8.48
CA ASN A 47 6.18 10.48 9.33
C ASN A 47 5.60 9.09 9.03
N VAL A 48 6.09 8.06 9.70
CA VAL A 48 5.63 6.69 9.48
C VAL A 48 4.12 6.55 9.67
N SER A 49 3.48 7.36 10.52
CA SER A 49 2.04 7.29 10.71
C SER A 49 1.19 7.71 9.51
N HIS A 50 1.79 8.40 8.55
CA HIS A 50 1.13 8.77 7.30
C HIS A 50 1.06 7.61 6.32
N LEU A 51 1.85 6.54 6.51
CA LEU A 51 1.76 5.36 5.67
C LEU A 51 0.44 4.63 5.95
N PHE A 52 -0.36 4.41 4.92
CA PHE A 52 -1.60 3.65 5.03
C PHE A 52 -1.35 2.28 5.68
N MET A 53 -2.07 1.99 6.76
CA MET A 53 -1.97 0.74 7.54
C MET A 53 -0.55 0.47 8.09
N TRP A 54 0.20 1.52 8.46
CA TRP A 54 1.54 1.41 9.04
C TRP A 54 1.57 0.62 10.36
N SER A 55 0.59 0.83 11.23
CA SER A 55 0.48 0.22 12.56
C SER A 55 0.25 -1.30 12.53
N HIS A 56 -0.09 -1.84 11.36
CA HIS A 56 -0.18 -3.28 11.11
C HIS A 56 1.16 -3.91 10.72
N SER A 57 2.18 -3.11 10.45
CA SER A 57 3.53 -3.60 10.15
C SER A 57 4.30 -3.82 11.44
N ARG A 58 4.66 -5.08 11.71
CA ARG A 58 5.52 -5.40 12.86
C ARG A 58 6.86 -4.67 12.81
N ALA A 59 7.45 -4.55 11.62
CA ALA A 59 8.72 -3.85 11.43
C ALA A 59 8.60 -2.37 11.86
N LEU A 60 7.53 -1.69 11.46
CA LEU A 60 7.29 -0.27 11.82
C LEU A 60 6.90 -0.08 13.29
N CYS A 61 6.34 -1.10 13.92
CA CYS A 61 5.98 -1.13 15.33
C CYS A 61 7.08 -1.70 16.25
N SER A 62 8.28 -1.90 15.73
CA SER A 62 9.44 -2.45 16.45
C SER A 62 10.66 -1.55 16.31
N PRO A 63 11.67 -1.65 17.19
CA PRO A 63 12.96 -1.01 16.98
C PRO A 63 13.61 -1.51 15.67
N PRO A 64 14.34 -0.67 14.92
CA PRO A 64 14.70 0.72 15.25
C PRO A 64 13.64 1.77 14.88
N THR A 65 12.54 1.40 14.20
CA THR A 65 11.49 2.36 13.82
C THR A 65 10.80 2.95 15.05
N CYS A 66 10.24 2.09 15.89
CA CYS A 66 9.63 2.48 17.15
C CYS A 66 10.63 2.40 18.29
N ALA A 67 11.00 3.56 18.84
CA ALA A 67 11.97 3.67 19.93
C ALA A 67 11.35 3.48 21.34
N SER A 68 10.05 3.18 21.43
CA SER A 68 9.39 2.94 22.72
C SER A 68 10.03 1.76 23.44
N GLU A 69 10.33 1.91 24.73
CA GLU A 69 10.86 0.83 25.57
C GLU A 69 9.95 -0.41 25.55
N LEU A 70 8.63 -0.21 25.42
CA LEU A 70 7.66 -1.29 25.32
C LEU A 70 7.86 -2.14 24.05
N ALA A 71 8.27 -1.51 22.95
CA ALA A 71 8.51 -2.19 21.67
C ALA A 71 9.78 -3.03 21.66
N LYS A 72 10.72 -2.81 22.60
CA LYS A 72 11.98 -3.55 22.67
C LYS A 72 11.78 -5.00 23.14
N ASN A 73 10.85 -5.20 24.07
CA ASN A 73 10.69 -6.48 24.77
C ASN A 73 9.39 -7.22 24.40
N THR A 74 8.48 -6.58 23.66
CA THR A 74 7.17 -7.17 23.37
C THR A 74 6.65 -6.68 22.02
N THR A 75 5.95 -7.57 21.30
CA THR A 75 5.21 -7.18 20.09
C THR A 75 4.03 -6.30 20.48
N LEU A 76 4.03 -5.05 20.02
CA LEU A 76 2.94 -4.12 20.28
C LEU A 76 1.65 -4.55 19.55
N SER A 77 0.51 -4.38 20.21
CA SER A 77 -0.77 -4.40 19.52
C SER A 77 -0.88 -3.19 18.57
N VAL A 78 -1.76 -3.27 17.56
CA VAL A 78 -2.00 -2.16 16.61
C VAL A 78 -2.30 -0.84 17.36
N SER A 79 -3.18 -0.90 18.36
CA SER A 79 -3.56 0.29 19.15
C SER A 79 -2.40 0.87 19.99
N MET A 80 -1.50 0.03 20.48
CA MET A 80 -0.32 0.48 21.23
C MET A 80 0.73 1.07 20.27
N CYS A 81 0.90 0.46 19.10
CA CYS A 81 1.81 0.98 18.09
C CYS A 81 1.39 2.37 17.64
N GLU A 82 0.10 2.59 17.36
CA GLU A 82 -0.43 3.90 16.98
C GLU A 82 -0.15 4.98 18.02
N LYS A 83 -0.29 4.63 19.31
CA LYS A 83 -0.06 5.57 20.42
C LYS A 83 1.41 5.90 20.64
N HIS A 84 2.30 4.92 20.48
CA HIS A 84 3.69 5.05 20.93
C HIS A 84 4.71 5.24 19.80
N CYS A 85 4.34 4.96 18.55
CA CYS A 85 5.26 4.90 17.42
C CYS A 85 4.92 5.87 16.29
N SER A 86 3.85 6.67 16.41
CA SER A 86 3.34 7.51 15.31
C SER A 86 4.30 8.59 14.82
N LEU A 87 5.18 9.07 15.70
CA LEU A 87 6.16 10.12 15.40
C LEU A 87 7.49 9.57 14.82
N ALA A 88 7.58 8.27 14.55
CA ALA A 88 8.78 7.70 13.94
C ALA A 88 9.03 8.29 12.54
N THR A 89 10.28 8.64 12.24
CA THR A 89 10.68 9.19 10.93
C THR A 89 10.78 8.08 9.88
N MET A 90 10.64 8.46 8.60
CA MET A 90 10.84 7.52 7.50
C MET A 90 12.25 6.96 7.45
N GLU A 91 13.26 7.76 7.78
CA GLU A 91 14.65 7.29 7.89
C GLU A 91 14.80 6.12 8.88
N ARG A 92 14.05 6.11 9.99
CA ARG A 92 14.06 4.98 10.92
C ARG A 92 13.33 3.75 10.36
N ALA A 93 12.33 3.95 9.51
CA ALA A 93 11.67 2.87 8.78
C ALA A 93 12.59 2.27 7.69
N GLU A 94 13.34 3.10 6.96
CA GLU A 94 14.38 2.66 6.01
C GLU A 94 15.46 1.86 6.71
N LYS A 95 15.99 2.38 7.83
CA LYS A 95 16.97 1.66 8.67
C LYS A 95 16.43 0.31 9.13
N ALA A 96 15.18 0.25 9.57
CA ALA A 96 14.56 -1.02 9.95
C ALA A 96 14.42 -1.96 8.75
N CYS A 97 13.97 -1.46 7.60
CA CYS A 97 13.82 -2.23 6.37
C CYS A 97 15.13 -2.94 5.98
N HIS A 98 16.27 -2.22 6.04
CA HIS A 98 17.59 -2.80 5.76
C HIS A 98 18.06 -3.86 6.78
N THR A 99 17.44 -3.96 7.97
CA THR A 99 17.75 -5.05 8.91
C THR A 99 17.09 -6.38 8.55
N TYR A 100 16.05 -6.36 7.71
CA TYR A 100 15.35 -7.56 7.27
C TYR A 100 15.95 -8.06 5.95
N SER A 101 16.05 -9.38 5.82
CA SER A 101 16.49 -10.02 4.57
C SER A 101 15.41 -10.04 3.48
N HIS A 102 14.15 -9.78 3.84
CA HIS A 102 13.01 -9.83 2.94
C HIS A 102 12.08 -8.65 3.22
N VAL A 103 11.62 -8.00 2.15
CA VAL A 103 10.60 -6.94 2.20
C VAL A 103 9.30 -7.49 1.65
N VAL A 104 8.21 -7.35 2.40
CA VAL A 104 6.89 -7.85 2.03
C VAL A 104 5.92 -6.69 1.94
N LEU A 105 5.33 -6.51 0.75
CA LEU A 105 4.31 -5.50 0.49
C LEU A 105 3.00 -6.21 0.17
N LYS A 106 1.92 -5.77 0.82
CA LYS A 106 0.57 -6.21 0.51
C LYS A 106 -0.09 -5.11 -0.30
N GLU A 107 -0.47 -5.43 -1.53
CA GLU A 107 -1.09 -4.50 -2.46
C GLU A 107 -2.40 -5.06 -2.99
N VAL A 108 -3.44 -4.21 -3.05
CA VAL A 108 -4.73 -4.53 -3.67
C VAL A 108 -5.10 -3.55 -4.78
N ARG A 109 -4.21 -2.59 -5.06
CA ARG A 109 -4.40 -1.47 -6.00
C ARG A 109 -3.48 -1.56 -7.23
N PHE A 110 -3.36 -2.77 -7.77
CA PHE A 110 -2.80 -3.02 -9.09
C PHE A 110 -3.93 -3.15 -10.11
N PHE A 111 -3.85 -2.42 -11.23
CA PHE A 111 -4.81 -2.57 -12.32
C PHE A 111 -4.66 -3.90 -13.03
N GLU A 112 -3.42 -4.31 -13.28
CA GLU A 112 -3.14 -5.54 -13.99
C GLU A 112 -1.78 -6.12 -13.57
N LEU A 113 -1.58 -7.41 -13.83
CA LEU A 113 -0.35 -8.11 -13.46
C LEU A 113 0.82 -7.76 -14.36
N GLU A 114 0.56 -7.37 -15.61
CA GLU A 114 1.57 -7.00 -16.62
C GLU A 114 2.38 -5.78 -16.17
N SER A 115 1.79 -4.92 -15.35
CA SER A 115 2.50 -3.77 -14.76
C SER A 115 3.63 -4.17 -13.82
N LEU A 116 3.62 -5.41 -13.31
CA LEU A 116 4.69 -5.98 -12.49
C LEU A 116 5.83 -6.59 -13.31
N TYR A 117 5.62 -6.83 -14.62
CA TYR A 117 6.63 -7.50 -15.46
C TYR A 117 8.01 -6.82 -15.46
N PRO A 118 8.11 -5.48 -15.46
CA PRO A 118 9.42 -4.84 -15.35
C PRO A 118 10.12 -5.16 -14.03
N LEU A 119 9.37 -5.25 -12.91
CA LEU A 119 9.94 -5.60 -11.60
C LEU A 119 10.41 -7.05 -11.56
N LEU A 120 9.70 -7.98 -12.22
CA LEU A 120 10.11 -9.38 -12.33
C LEU A 120 11.38 -9.58 -13.16
N ARG A 121 11.72 -8.63 -14.03
CA ARG A 121 12.91 -8.67 -14.90
C ARG A 121 14.09 -7.87 -14.35
N ASP A 122 13.87 -7.10 -13.29
CA ASP A 122 14.91 -6.26 -12.71
C ASP A 122 15.83 -7.11 -11.80
N PRO A 123 17.14 -7.22 -12.11
CA PRO A 123 18.06 -8.01 -11.30
C PRO A 123 18.34 -7.41 -9.91
N SER A 124 17.95 -6.16 -9.65
CA SER A 124 18.12 -5.52 -8.34
C SER A 124 17.09 -5.98 -7.30
N VAL A 125 16.01 -6.67 -7.73
CA VAL A 125 14.94 -7.16 -6.84
C VAL A 125 14.61 -8.62 -7.16
N ASP A 126 14.77 -9.54 -6.21
CA ASP A 126 14.26 -10.92 -6.33
C ASP A 126 12.77 -10.97 -5.96
N LEU A 127 11.92 -10.52 -6.88
CA LEU A 127 10.48 -10.40 -6.63
C LEU A 127 9.77 -11.77 -6.65
N ARG A 128 9.03 -12.06 -5.56
CA ARG A 128 8.11 -13.20 -5.45
C ARG A 128 6.69 -12.69 -5.27
N ILE A 129 5.74 -13.25 -6.03
CA ILE A 129 4.33 -12.83 -6.01
C ILE A 129 3.47 -13.92 -5.36
N LEU A 130 2.74 -13.54 -4.32
CA LEU A 130 1.70 -14.35 -3.69
C LEU A 130 0.33 -13.81 -4.12
N HIS A 131 -0.25 -14.39 -5.18
CA HIS A 131 -1.55 -13.97 -5.68
C HIS A 131 -2.69 -14.57 -4.84
N LEU A 132 -3.36 -13.74 -4.05
CA LEU A 132 -4.47 -14.16 -3.19
C LEU A 132 -5.79 -14.14 -3.98
N VAL A 133 -6.31 -15.32 -4.31
CA VAL A 133 -7.57 -15.49 -5.02
C VAL A 133 -8.70 -15.81 -4.03
N ARG A 134 -9.86 -15.16 -4.19
CA ARG A 134 -11.06 -15.37 -3.36
C ARG A 134 -12.27 -15.62 -4.26
N ASP A 135 -13.25 -16.38 -3.77
CA ASP A 135 -14.54 -16.59 -4.46
C ASP A 135 -15.15 -15.22 -4.88
N PRO A 136 -15.45 -15.02 -6.18
CA PRO A 136 -15.93 -13.73 -6.68
C PRO A 136 -17.26 -13.30 -6.04
N ARG A 137 -18.11 -14.24 -5.62
CA ARG A 137 -19.36 -13.94 -4.89
C ARG A 137 -19.05 -13.39 -3.51
N ALA A 138 -18.05 -13.96 -2.83
CA ALA A 138 -17.61 -13.47 -1.53
C ALA A 138 -16.93 -12.09 -1.64
N VAL A 139 -16.16 -11.84 -2.71
CA VAL A 139 -15.61 -10.52 -3.02
C VAL A 139 -16.74 -9.52 -3.24
N PHE A 140 -17.72 -9.84 -4.09
CA PHE A 140 -18.89 -8.98 -4.35
C PHE A 140 -19.63 -8.62 -3.06
N ARG A 141 -20.01 -9.61 -2.23
CA ARG A 141 -20.69 -9.38 -0.95
C ARG A 141 -19.87 -8.53 0.01
N SER A 142 -18.55 -8.75 0.07
CA SER A 142 -17.65 -7.95 0.89
C SER A 142 -17.58 -6.50 0.42
N ARG A 143 -17.60 -6.26 -0.90
CA ARG A 143 -17.59 -4.91 -1.47
C ARG A 143 -18.92 -4.18 -1.24
N GLU A 144 -20.06 -4.88 -1.29
CA GLU A 144 -21.38 -4.29 -0.94
C GLU A 144 -21.39 -3.70 0.47
N GLN A 145 -20.64 -4.29 1.41
CA GLN A 145 -20.52 -3.79 2.78
C GLN A 145 -19.47 -2.67 2.94
N ALA A 146 -18.57 -2.52 1.96
CA ALA A 146 -17.45 -1.58 1.99
C ALA A 146 -17.58 -0.45 0.96
N VAL A 147 -18.79 -0.20 0.43
CA VAL A 147 -19.04 0.77 -0.65
C VAL A 147 -18.45 2.14 -0.34
N MET A 148 -18.68 2.69 0.85
CA MET A 148 -18.16 4.00 1.24
C MET A 148 -16.63 4.02 1.30
N ALA A 149 -16.02 2.95 1.81
CA ALA A 149 -14.56 2.86 1.92
C ALA A 149 -13.85 2.68 0.57
N LEU A 150 -14.59 2.27 -0.47
CA LEU A 150 -14.07 1.94 -1.80
C LEU A 150 -14.57 2.91 -2.88
N GLU A 151 -15.22 4.01 -2.51
CA GLU A 151 -15.82 4.96 -3.46
C GLU A 151 -14.78 5.54 -4.41
N LYS A 152 -13.63 5.96 -3.87
CA LYS A 152 -12.53 6.52 -4.66
C LYS A 152 -11.95 5.48 -5.62
N ASP A 153 -11.63 4.29 -5.11
CA ASP A 153 -11.11 3.16 -5.90
C ASP A 153 -12.07 2.82 -7.04
N THR A 154 -13.37 2.79 -6.74
CA THR A 154 -14.44 2.52 -7.70
C THR A 154 -14.51 3.57 -8.80
N SER A 155 -14.42 4.85 -8.44
CA SER A 155 -14.43 5.96 -9.39
C SER A 155 -13.24 5.88 -10.35
N ILE A 156 -12.07 5.52 -9.81
CA ILE A 156 -10.83 5.36 -10.59
C ILE A 156 -10.93 4.16 -11.55
N VAL A 157 -11.40 3.01 -11.09
CA VAL A 157 -11.53 1.80 -11.95
C VAL A 157 -12.55 2.00 -13.07
N LEU A 158 -13.63 2.74 -12.81
CA LEU A 158 -14.69 2.99 -13.79
C LEU A 158 -14.46 4.25 -14.66
N ASP A 159 -13.29 4.88 -14.61
CA ASP A 159 -12.97 6.15 -15.30
C ASP A 159 -14.06 7.23 -15.09
N GLY A 160 -14.61 7.32 -13.88
CA GLY A 160 -15.67 8.28 -13.53
C GLY A 160 -17.06 7.96 -14.11
N ASN A 161 -17.22 6.90 -14.90
CA ASN A 161 -18.50 6.50 -15.50
C ASN A 161 -19.37 5.70 -14.49
N THR A 162 -19.91 6.41 -13.49
CA THR A 162 -20.62 5.83 -12.35
C THR A 162 -22.15 5.90 -12.51
N ASP A 163 -22.73 5.01 -13.32
CA ASP A 163 -24.15 4.67 -13.15
C ASP A 163 -24.32 3.89 -11.84
N LYS A 164 -24.75 4.59 -10.78
CA LYS A 164 -24.88 4.09 -9.40
C LYS A 164 -25.66 2.79 -9.28
N SER A 165 -26.55 2.48 -10.23
CA SER A 165 -27.38 1.27 -10.20
C SER A 165 -26.63 -0.02 -10.59
N LYS A 166 -25.55 0.09 -11.39
CA LYS A 166 -24.79 -1.06 -11.92
C LYS A 166 -23.33 -1.08 -11.46
N THR A 167 -22.92 -0.09 -10.67
CA THR A 167 -21.54 0.10 -10.20
C THR A 167 -20.95 -1.17 -9.56
N PRO A 168 -21.62 -1.87 -8.61
CA PRO A 168 -21.03 -3.06 -7.98
C PRO A 168 -20.76 -4.21 -8.95
N GLN A 169 -21.67 -4.45 -9.90
CA GLN A 169 -21.51 -5.53 -10.89
C GLN A 169 -20.44 -5.20 -11.93
N ARG A 170 -20.40 -3.95 -12.41
CA ARG A 170 -19.40 -3.49 -13.38
C ARG A 170 -17.99 -3.59 -12.81
N ILE A 171 -17.78 -3.20 -11.55
CA ILE A 171 -16.46 -3.30 -10.93
C ILE A 171 -15.95 -4.74 -10.89
N ILE A 172 -16.80 -5.73 -10.56
CA ILE A 172 -16.38 -7.14 -10.53
C ILE A 172 -16.02 -7.67 -11.92
N GLN A 173 -16.45 -7.02 -13.01
CA GLN A 173 -16.05 -7.38 -14.37
C GLN A 173 -14.70 -6.78 -14.77
N GLU A 174 -14.27 -5.71 -14.10
CA GLU A 174 -13.04 -4.97 -14.38
C GLU A 174 -11.86 -5.39 -13.46
N ILE A 175 -12.12 -6.14 -12.39
CA ILE A 175 -11.11 -6.65 -11.43
C ILE A 175 -11.07 -8.18 -11.47
#